data_AF-A0AAV3Q7C0-F1
#
_entry.id   AF-A0AAV3Q7C0-F1
#
_cell.length_a   1.000
_cell.length_b   1.000
_cell.length_c   1.000
_cell.angle_alpha   90.00
_cell.angle_beta   90.00
_cell.angle_gamma   90.00
#
_symmetry.space_group_name_H-M   'P 1'
#
loop_
_entity.id
_entity.type
_entity.pdbx_description
1 polymer ?
#
loop_
_entity_poly.entity_id
_entity_poly.type
_entity_poly.pdbx_seq_one_letter_code
_entity_poly.pdbx_strand_id
1 'polypeptide(L)'
;MDFFSELLKSKIRSDNFEYHRGCKKINLVNMSFADDLFIMCGAKGKSMQLVKSVLEEFGEYSGFKHNLAKSSCYFAGTRKEVLWVRWINTVRLKGQSFLGIKVRGVDSWVWKKILTLREDLKENVMYMVENRKTVNCLYHIWSSVGVMAEVLSDKDISNLNLRPTDTIVEFMSKLRWPCGRRVTAGVQIYRDSMPIAFTDCADEVEWFVHGKHHTAFVWNQLRSKPSDVWWWKVVWFSDNVPKFSFITWVLFLERLHTKDQLHRWGVIESSTCYFC
;
A
#
# COMPACT_ATOMS: atom_id res chain seq x y z
N MET A 1 -1.78 13.40 -16.59
CA MET A 1 -2.19 11.98 -16.64
C MET A 1 -3.54 11.77 -17.33
N ASP A 2 -4.46 12.73 -17.26
CA ASP A 2 -5.76 12.63 -17.95
C ASP A 2 -5.62 12.46 -19.47
N PHE A 3 -4.71 13.21 -20.10
CA PHE A 3 -4.40 13.06 -21.52
C PHE A 3 -3.99 11.63 -21.90
N PHE A 4 -3.08 11.01 -21.14
CA PHE A 4 -2.69 9.61 -21.35
C PHE A 4 -3.89 8.66 -21.23
N SER A 5 -4.72 8.88 -20.21
CA SER A 5 -5.88 8.03 -19.94
C SER A 5 -6.91 8.10 -21.09
N GLU A 6 -7.15 9.29 -21.63
CA GLU A 6 -8.04 9.47 -22.78
C GLU A 6 -7.43 8.93 -24.08
N LEU A 7 -6.13 9.14 -24.31
CA LEU A 7 -5.44 8.56 -25.46
C LEU A 7 -5.53 7.03 -25.46
N LEU A 8 -5.28 6.40 -24.30
CA LEU A 8 -5.35 4.96 -24.13
C LEU A 8 -6.78 4.43 -24.34
N LYS A 9 -7.79 5.07 -23.76
CA LYS A 9 -9.20 4.73 -23.99
C LYS A 9 -9.61 4.86 -25.46
N SER A 10 -9.08 5.85 -26.19
CA SER A 10 -9.41 6.05 -27.60
C SER A 10 -8.93 4.89 -28.47
N LYS A 11 -7.73 4.35 -28.19
CA LYS A 11 -7.09 3.28 -28.97
C LYS A 11 -7.63 1.89 -28.62
N ILE A 12 -8.12 1.72 -27.39
CA ILE A 12 -8.75 0.48 -26.89
C ILE A 12 -10.10 0.18 -27.53
N ARG A 13 -10.77 1.18 -28.12
CA ARG A 13 -11.99 0.94 -28.91
C ARG A 13 -11.75 0.06 -30.15
N SER A 14 -10.50 -0.18 -30.53
CA SER A 14 -10.17 -1.19 -31.54
C SER A 14 -10.24 -2.61 -30.96
N ASP A 15 -10.76 -3.58 -31.71
CA ASP A 15 -10.98 -4.99 -31.29
C ASP A 15 -9.73 -5.78 -30.86
N ASN A 16 -8.56 -5.13 -30.78
CA ASN A 16 -7.27 -5.75 -30.49
C ASN A 16 -6.87 -5.68 -29.01
N PHE A 17 -7.68 -5.07 -28.15
CA PHE A 17 -7.39 -4.96 -26.72
C PHE A 17 -8.21 -5.93 -25.85
N GLU A 18 -7.52 -6.71 -25.02
CA GLU A 18 -8.14 -7.54 -24.00
C GLU A 18 -7.96 -6.89 -22.63
N TYR A 19 -9.05 -6.82 -21.87
CA TYR A 19 -9.03 -6.33 -20.50
C TYR A 19 -8.46 -7.38 -19.55
N HIS A 20 -7.75 -6.91 -18.52
CA HIS A 20 -7.44 -7.76 -17.38
C HIS A 20 -8.73 -8.30 -16.72
N ARG A 21 -8.67 -9.50 -16.12
CA ARG A 21 -9.81 -10.15 -15.46
C ARG A 21 -10.45 -9.21 -14.44
N GLY A 22 -11.76 -9.02 -14.52
CA GLY A 22 -12.53 -8.14 -13.64
C GLY A 22 -12.56 -6.67 -14.04
N CYS A 23 -11.62 -6.20 -14.87
CA CYS A 23 -11.52 -4.80 -15.28
C CYS A 23 -12.49 -4.43 -16.42
N LYS A 24 -12.96 -5.41 -17.20
CA LYS A 24 -13.89 -5.18 -18.32
C LYS A 24 -15.21 -4.53 -17.87
N LYS A 25 -15.78 -4.97 -16.75
CA LYS A 25 -17.09 -4.49 -16.24
C LYS A 25 -17.07 -3.00 -15.88
N ILE A 26 -15.93 -2.52 -15.39
CA ILE A 26 -15.75 -1.13 -14.93
C ILE A 26 -14.95 -0.29 -15.94
N ASN A 27 -14.65 -0.84 -17.13
CA ASN A 27 -13.81 -0.22 -18.16
C ASN A 27 -12.48 0.34 -17.59
N LEU A 28 -11.88 -0.38 -16.64
CA LEU A 28 -10.65 0.04 -15.98
C LEU A 28 -9.45 -0.43 -16.79
N VAL A 29 -8.68 0.53 -17.31
CA VAL A 29 -7.49 0.24 -18.12
C VAL A 29 -6.23 0.71 -17.42
N ASN A 30 -6.30 1.86 -16.75
CA ASN A 30 -5.18 2.41 -16.03
C ASN A 30 -5.62 3.04 -14.71
N MET A 31 -4.70 3.06 -13.75
CA MET A 31 -4.80 3.84 -12.52
C MET A 31 -3.54 4.67 -12.41
N SER A 32 -3.70 5.98 -12.34
CA SER A 32 -2.60 6.91 -12.11
C SER A 32 -2.68 7.43 -10.68
N PHE A 33 -1.54 7.39 -9.98
CA PHE A 33 -1.44 7.90 -8.63
C PHE A 33 -0.13 8.68 -8.47
N ALA A 34 -0.23 10.01 -8.38
CA ALA A 34 0.90 10.92 -8.49
C ALA A 34 1.75 10.60 -9.73
N ASP A 35 3.01 10.17 -9.53
CA ASP A 35 3.95 9.82 -10.60
C ASP A 35 3.88 8.34 -11.01
N ASP A 36 3.17 7.49 -10.25
CA ASP A 36 3.06 6.06 -10.52
C ASP A 36 1.85 5.77 -11.42
N LEU A 37 2.09 5.02 -12.51
CA LEU A 37 1.07 4.60 -13.47
C LEU A 37 0.95 3.08 -13.50
N PHE A 38 -0.24 2.58 -13.17
CA PHE A 38 -0.62 1.19 -13.36
C PHE A 38 -1.42 1.05 -14.65
N ILE A 39 -1.02 0.11 -15.51
CA ILE A 39 -1.77 -0.25 -16.72
C ILE A 39 -2.18 -1.72 -16.59
N MET A 40 -3.47 -1.97 -16.76
CA MET A 40 -4.13 -3.26 -16.62
C MET A 40 -4.64 -3.71 -17.99
N CYS A 41 -4.04 -4.77 -18.52
CA CYS A 41 -4.44 -5.39 -19.78
C CYS A 41 -4.32 -6.91 -19.70
N GLY A 42 -4.96 -7.60 -20.63
CA GLY A 42 -4.79 -9.04 -20.82
C GLY A 42 -3.38 -9.35 -21.31
N ALA A 43 -2.83 -10.49 -20.88
CA ALA A 43 -1.48 -10.94 -21.22
C ALA A 43 -1.38 -11.51 -22.65
N LYS A 44 -1.90 -10.78 -23.65
CA LYS A 44 -1.79 -11.11 -25.08
C LYS A 44 -0.87 -10.12 -25.78
N GLY A 45 -0.10 -10.62 -26.76
CA GLY A 45 0.87 -9.82 -27.52
C GLY A 45 0.27 -8.57 -28.14
N LYS A 46 -0.94 -8.66 -28.72
CA LYS A 46 -1.65 -7.52 -29.32
C LYS A 46 -1.94 -6.40 -28.32
N SER A 47 -2.43 -6.74 -27.12
CA SER A 47 -2.76 -5.75 -26.08
C SER A 47 -1.50 -5.09 -25.51
N MET A 48 -0.42 -5.84 -25.33
CA MET A 48 0.87 -5.31 -24.90
C MET A 48 1.50 -4.38 -25.95
N GLN A 49 1.39 -4.72 -27.24
CA GLN A 49 1.85 -3.86 -28.34
C GLN A 49 1.08 -2.55 -28.39
N LEU A 50 -0.25 -2.60 -28.22
CA LEU A 50 -1.09 -1.40 -28.16
C LEU A 50 -0.72 -0.50 -26.98
N VAL A 51 -0.52 -1.07 -25.79
CA VAL A 51 -0.08 -0.29 -24.61
C VAL A 51 1.28 0.36 -24.87
N LYS A 52 2.22 -0.37 -25.47
CA LYS A 52 3.55 0.14 -25.82
C LYS A 52 3.46 1.29 -26.82
N SER A 53 2.69 1.14 -27.90
CA SER A 53 2.54 2.20 -28.91
C SER A 53 1.91 3.47 -28.33
N VAL A 54 0.94 3.31 -27.40
CA VAL A 54 0.32 4.46 -26.72
C VAL A 54 1.29 5.18 -25.80
N LEU A 55 2.18 4.44 -25.11
CA LEU A 55 3.23 5.05 -24.28
C LEU A 55 4.27 5.81 -25.11
N GLU A 56 4.61 5.31 -26.30
CA GLU A 56 5.51 5.98 -27.24
C GLU A 56 4.86 7.25 -27.81
N GLU A 57 3.63 7.15 -28.31
CA GLU A 57 2.84 8.29 -28.83
C GLU A 57 2.62 9.37 -27.76
N PHE A 58 2.30 8.98 -26.52
CA PHE A 58 2.22 9.93 -25.40
C PHE A 58 3.56 10.60 -25.11
N GLY A 59 4.67 9.86 -25.21
CA GLY A 59 6.02 10.38 -25.02
C GLY A 59 6.42 11.38 -26.11
N GLU A 60 5.99 11.16 -27.35
CA GLU A 60 6.17 12.10 -28.47
C GLU A 60 5.39 13.40 -28.26
N TYR A 61 4.12 13.31 -27.84
CA TYR A 61 3.30 14.50 -27.62
C TYR A 61 3.69 15.31 -26.38
N SER A 62 4.03 14.63 -25.28
CA SER A 62 4.24 15.28 -23.99
C SER A 62 5.70 15.57 -23.66
N GLY A 63 6.63 14.96 -24.41
CA GLY A 63 8.07 14.94 -24.07
C GLY A 63 8.42 14.02 -22.90
N PHE A 64 7.44 13.44 -22.19
CA PHE A 64 7.66 12.55 -21.05
C PHE A 64 7.79 11.10 -21.50
N LYS A 65 9.03 10.62 -21.58
CA LYS A 65 9.31 9.19 -21.85
C LYS A 65 9.26 8.38 -20.56
N HIS A 66 8.64 7.21 -20.64
CA HIS A 66 8.61 6.28 -19.51
C HIS A 66 10.04 5.82 -19.16
N ASN A 67 10.31 5.67 -17.85
CA ASN A 67 11.61 5.21 -17.38
C ASN A 67 11.65 3.68 -17.37
N LEU A 68 12.30 3.08 -18.36
CA LEU A 68 12.46 1.63 -18.51
C LEU A 68 13.06 0.93 -17.27
N ALA A 69 13.93 1.62 -16.51
CA ALA A 69 14.53 1.05 -15.30
C ALA A 69 13.55 1.01 -14.11
N LYS A 70 12.46 1.79 -14.17
CA LYS A 70 11.39 1.83 -13.14
C LYS A 70 10.12 1.12 -13.59
N SER A 71 9.89 0.98 -14.89
CA SER A 71 8.77 0.24 -15.45
C SER A 71 8.95 -1.26 -15.23
N SER A 72 7.92 -1.94 -14.73
CA SER A 72 7.95 -3.38 -14.48
C SER A 72 6.62 -3.99 -14.89
N CYS A 73 6.68 -5.15 -15.55
CA CYS A 73 5.49 -5.90 -15.95
C CYS A 73 5.23 -7.04 -14.96
N TYR A 74 4.00 -7.14 -14.46
CA TYR A 74 3.58 -8.18 -13.53
C TYR A 74 2.49 -9.02 -14.17
N PHE A 75 2.72 -10.33 -14.28
CA PHE A 75 1.70 -11.27 -14.73
C PHE A 75 0.95 -11.83 -13.51
N ALA A 76 -0.35 -11.55 -13.42
CA ALA A 76 -1.24 -12.17 -12.44
C ALA A 76 -2.15 -13.19 -13.13
N GLY A 77 -2.23 -14.39 -12.55
CA GLY A 77 -3.01 -15.49 -13.12
C GLY A 77 -2.88 -16.83 -12.41
N THR A 78 -1.89 -17.01 -11.53
CA THR A 78 -1.56 -18.36 -10.99
C THR A 78 -1.76 -18.53 -9.48
N ARG A 79 -1.94 -17.46 -8.69
CA ARG A 79 -2.28 -17.52 -7.26
C ARG A 79 -3.19 -16.35 -6.85
N LYS A 80 -3.90 -16.49 -5.72
CA LYS A 80 -4.77 -15.46 -5.08
C LYS A 80 -4.04 -14.16 -4.67
N GLU A 81 -2.86 -13.88 -5.22
CA GLU A 81 -2.09 -12.69 -4.90
C GLU A 81 -2.61 -11.49 -5.69
N VAL A 82 -2.95 -10.44 -4.96
CA VAL A 82 -3.38 -9.16 -5.52
C VAL A 82 -2.17 -8.46 -6.15
N LEU A 83 -2.28 -8.01 -7.41
CA LEU A 83 -1.20 -7.33 -8.14
C LEU A 83 -0.54 -6.20 -7.35
N TRP A 84 -1.36 -5.43 -6.64
CA TRP A 84 -0.90 -4.35 -5.77
C TRP A 84 0.03 -4.84 -4.65
N VAL A 85 -0.30 -5.96 -4.01
CA VAL A 85 0.53 -6.57 -2.96
C VAL A 85 1.87 -7.01 -3.54
N ARG A 86 1.87 -7.63 -4.72
CA ARG A 86 3.11 -8.03 -5.40
C ARG A 86 3.98 -6.84 -5.80
N TRP A 87 3.37 -5.77 -6.33
CA TRP A 87 4.09 -4.55 -6.68
C TRP A 87 4.70 -3.87 -5.45
N ILE A 88 3.94 -3.72 -4.35
CA ILE A 88 4.47 -3.19 -3.08
C ILE A 88 5.66 -4.02 -2.63
N ASN A 89 5.51 -5.35 -2.59
CA ASN A 89 6.58 -6.24 -2.12
C ASN A 89 7.86 -6.14 -2.98
N THR A 90 7.71 -5.97 -4.29
CA THR A 90 8.84 -5.96 -5.23
C THR A 90 9.49 -4.58 -5.35
N VAL A 91 8.69 -3.52 -5.48
CA VAL A 91 9.18 -2.16 -5.79
C VAL A 91 9.48 -1.37 -4.52
N ARG A 92 8.55 -1.42 -3.55
CA ARG A 92 8.61 -0.60 -2.34
C ARG A 92 9.36 -1.31 -1.22
N LEU A 93 8.95 -2.53 -0.87
CA LEU A 93 9.53 -3.26 0.25
C LEU A 93 10.83 -3.98 -0.09
N LYS A 94 10.98 -4.48 -1.33
CA LYS A 94 12.20 -5.19 -1.80
C LYS A 94 12.62 -6.35 -0.88
N GLY A 95 11.64 -7.11 -0.40
CA GLY A 95 11.86 -8.22 0.54
C GLY A 95 12.12 -7.81 1.99
N GLN A 96 12.11 -6.51 2.31
CA GLN A 96 12.14 -6.04 3.70
C GLN A 96 10.75 -6.08 4.32
N SER A 97 10.68 -6.25 5.64
CA SER A 97 9.40 -6.14 6.35
C SER A 97 8.85 -4.71 6.28
N PHE A 98 7.52 -4.59 6.21
CA PHE A 98 6.84 -3.30 6.25
C PHE A 98 7.25 -2.50 7.49
N LEU A 99 7.40 -3.14 8.66
CA LEU A 99 7.81 -2.47 9.90
C LEU A 99 9.30 -2.08 9.91
N GLY A 100 10.15 -2.79 9.15
CA GLY A 100 11.60 -2.59 9.16
C GLY A 100 12.17 -1.68 8.07
N ILE A 101 11.41 -1.32 7.04
CA ILE A 101 11.95 -0.50 5.93
C ILE A 101 12.11 0.98 6.32
N LYS A 102 13.29 1.55 6.09
CA LYS A 102 13.58 2.97 6.38
C LYS A 102 12.97 3.89 5.32
N VAL A 103 12.46 5.03 5.77
CA VAL A 103 11.96 6.10 4.89
C VAL A 103 13.12 6.75 4.15
N ARG A 104 13.01 6.91 2.83
CA ARG A 104 14.02 7.56 1.98
C ARG A 104 13.57 8.98 1.64
N GLY A 105 14.53 9.88 1.42
CA GLY A 105 14.23 11.25 0.98
C GLY A 105 13.41 11.27 -0.32
N VAL A 106 13.76 10.39 -1.26
CA VAL A 106 13.11 10.20 -2.57
C VAL A 106 11.75 9.52 -2.53
N ASP A 107 11.28 9.05 -1.37
CA ASP A 107 9.98 8.40 -1.28
C ASP A 107 8.84 9.40 -1.49
N SER A 108 7.82 8.97 -2.21
CA SER A 108 6.60 9.76 -2.43
C SER A 108 5.95 10.13 -1.09
N TRP A 109 5.33 11.31 -1.01
CA TRP A 109 4.63 11.77 0.19
C TRP A 109 3.59 10.75 0.69
N VAL A 110 2.88 10.11 -0.23
CA VAL A 110 1.88 9.11 0.10
C VAL A 110 2.51 7.86 0.71
N TRP A 111 3.62 7.36 0.13
CA TRP A 111 4.34 6.25 0.73
C TRP A 111 4.80 6.61 2.15
N LYS A 112 5.34 7.81 2.36
CA LYS A 112 5.71 8.30 3.70
C LYS A 112 4.53 8.27 4.66
N LYS A 113 3.33 8.69 4.23
CA LYS A 113 2.09 8.60 5.02
C LYS A 113 1.59 7.18 5.25
N ILE A 114 1.74 6.27 4.29
CA ILE A 114 1.45 4.85 4.51
C ILE A 114 2.39 4.31 5.60
N LEU A 115 3.67 4.67 5.56
CA LEU A 115 4.64 4.22 6.57
C LEU A 115 4.37 4.80 7.96
N THR A 116 3.66 5.92 8.10
CA THR A 116 3.27 6.40 9.45
C THR A 116 2.22 5.51 10.11
N LEU A 117 1.43 4.75 9.34
CA LEU A 117 0.43 3.80 9.87
C LEU A 117 1.07 2.60 10.60
N ARG A 118 2.39 2.47 10.58
CA ARG A 118 3.10 1.41 11.31
C ARG A 118 2.86 1.49 12.81
N GLU A 119 2.80 2.69 13.36
CA GLU A 119 2.58 2.86 14.80
C GLU A 119 1.19 2.34 15.18
N ASP A 120 0.16 2.68 14.40
CA ASP A 120 -1.18 2.14 14.61
C ASP A 120 -1.22 0.61 14.43
N LEU A 121 -0.46 0.06 13.48
CA LEU A 121 -0.36 -1.39 13.30
C LEU A 121 0.35 -2.07 14.46
N LYS A 122 1.36 -1.44 15.07
CA LYS A 122 2.11 -2.02 16.18
C LYS A 122 1.25 -2.26 17.41
N GLU A 123 0.30 -1.37 17.65
CA GLU A 123 -0.63 -1.47 18.77
C GLU A 123 -1.72 -2.54 18.56
N ASN A 124 -1.94 -2.95 17.31
CA ASN A 124 -3.15 -3.68 16.96
C ASN A 124 -2.94 -5.01 16.21
N VAL A 125 -1.73 -5.31 15.72
CA VAL A 125 -1.44 -6.52 14.94
C VAL A 125 -0.44 -7.44 15.64
N MET A 126 -0.79 -8.73 15.74
CA MET A 126 0.10 -9.81 16.19
C MET A 126 0.19 -10.90 15.12
N TYR A 127 1.39 -11.41 14.88
CA TYR A 127 1.62 -12.58 14.04
C TYR A 127 1.42 -13.84 14.89
N MET A 128 0.49 -14.69 14.47
CA MET A 128 0.27 -16.02 15.03
C MET A 128 1.34 -16.96 14.50
N VAL A 129 2.22 -17.34 15.41
CA VAL A 129 3.42 -18.12 15.13
C VAL A 129 3.10 -19.61 15.20
N GLU A 130 2.62 -20.16 14.09
CA GLU A 130 2.29 -21.58 13.98
C GLU A 130 3.53 -22.39 13.58
N ASN A 131 3.99 -22.27 12.32
CA ASN A 131 5.13 -23.02 11.80
C ASN A 131 6.48 -22.27 11.82
N ARG A 132 6.50 -20.96 12.16
CA ARG A 132 7.70 -20.12 12.41
C ARG A 132 8.57 -19.84 11.19
N LYS A 133 8.20 -20.34 10.00
CA LYS A 133 9.07 -20.29 8.82
C LYS A 133 8.91 -19.00 8.02
N THR A 134 7.82 -18.27 8.22
CA THR A 134 7.53 -17.06 7.43
C THR A 134 7.56 -15.78 8.24
N VAL A 135 7.53 -15.89 9.58
CA VAL A 135 7.58 -14.74 10.49
C VAL A 135 9.02 -14.28 10.68
N ASN A 136 9.29 -13.03 10.28
CA ASN A 136 10.56 -12.35 10.52
C ASN A 136 10.74 -12.07 12.03
N CYS A 137 11.86 -12.51 12.62
CA CYS A 137 12.04 -12.43 14.08
C CYS A 137 12.23 -10.99 14.59
N LEU A 138 12.85 -10.12 13.78
CA LEU A 138 13.23 -8.77 14.18
C LEU A 138 12.07 -7.77 14.05
N TYR A 139 11.31 -7.87 12.96
CA TYR A 139 10.37 -6.81 12.56
C TYR A 139 8.90 -7.20 12.67
N HIS A 140 8.55 -8.49 12.71
CA HIS A 140 7.16 -8.89 12.95
C HIS A 140 6.87 -8.92 14.45
N ILE A 141 5.65 -8.56 14.83
CA ILE A 141 5.21 -8.54 16.22
C ILE A 141 4.63 -9.91 16.54
N TRP A 142 5.42 -10.76 17.18
CA TRP A 142 5.02 -12.11 17.54
C TRP A 142 5.02 -12.35 19.06
N SER A 143 5.31 -11.30 19.84
CA SER A 143 5.22 -11.28 21.30
C SER A 143 4.49 -10.01 21.72
N SER A 144 3.85 -10.03 22.89
CA SER A 144 3.25 -8.86 23.54
C SER A 144 4.27 -7.76 23.87
N VAL A 145 5.56 -8.10 23.82
CA VAL A 145 6.68 -7.17 24.03
C VAL A 145 6.87 -6.21 22.85
N GLY A 146 6.32 -6.54 21.67
CA GLY A 146 6.34 -5.69 20.49
C GLY A 146 7.37 -6.10 19.43
N VAL A 147 7.99 -5.10 18.78
CA VAL A 147 8.98 -5.30 17.71
C VAL A 147 10.36 -5.57 18.33
N MET A 148 10.91 -6.76 18.09
CA MET A 148 12.20 -7.16 18.67
C MET A 148 13.34 -6.20 18.34
N ALA A 149 13.43 -5.69 17.12
CA ALA A 149 14.48 -4.77 16.70
C ALA A 149 14.45 -3.41 17.44
N GLU A 150 13.34 -3.06 18.08
CA GLU A 150 13.21 -1.82 18.87
C GLU A 150 13.59 -2.04 20.35
N VAL A 151 13.57 -3.30 20.81
CA VAL A 151 13.87 -3.69 22.20
C VAL A 151 15.31 -4.18 22.35
N LEU A 152 15.85 -4.86 21.34
CA LEU A 152 17.22 -5.35 21.35
C LEU A 152 18.20 -4.22 20.99
N SER A 153 19.34 -4.20 21.67
CA SER A 153 20.42 -3.28 21.29
C SER A 153 21.12 -3.76 20.01
N ASP A 154 21.77 -2.85 19.27
CA ASP A 154 22.59 -3.22 18.11
C ASP A 154 23.68 -4.25 18.48
N LYS A 155 24.18 -4.20 19.71
CA LYS A 155 25.13 -5.18 20.25
C LYS A 155 24.51 -6.55 20.37
N ASP A 156 23.25 -6.65 20.81
CA ASP A 156 22.53 -7.93 20.92
C ASP A 156 22.31 -8.55 19.53
N ILE A 157 21.85 -7.74 18.57
CA ILE A 157 21.62 -8.16 17.18
C ILE A 157 22.93 -8.67 16.56
N SER A 158 24.03 -7.93 16.76
CA SER A 158 25.36 -8.31 16.27
C SER A 158 25.91 -9.56 16.95
N ASN A 159 25.78 -9.66 18.28
CA ASN A 159 26.25 -10.81 19.06
C ASN A 159 25.53 -12.10 18.69
N LEU A 160 24.23 -12.03 18.39
CA LEU A 160 23.43 -13.15 17.90
C LEU A 160 23.59 -13.38 16.40
N ASN A 161 24.33 -12.51 15.71
CA ASN A 161 24.51 -12.52 14.26
C ASN A 161 23.16 -12.55 13.51
N LEU A 162 22.19 -11.74 13.97
CA LEU A 162 20.86 -11.69 13.36
C LEU A 162 20.87 -10.79 12.13
N ARG A 163 20.32 -11.32 11.03
CA ARG A 163 20.14 -10.61 9.77
C ARG A 163 18.73 -10.03 9.69
N PRO A 164 18.53 -8.92 8.97
CA PRO A 164 17.21 -8.30 8.79
C PRO A 164 16.13 -9.23 8.19
N THR A 165 16.54 -10.31 7.51
CA THR A 165 15.64 -11.28 6.87
C THR A 165 15.42 -12.53 7.71
N ASP A 166 16.06 -12.65 8.88
CA ASP A 166 15.98 -13.87 9.67
C ASP A 166 14.56 -14.11 10.20
N THR A 167 14.18 -15.37 10.19
CA THR A 167 12.94 -15.92 10.71
C THR A 167 13.06 -16.29 12.18
N ILE A 168 11.93 -16.59 12.82
CA ILE A 168 11.92 -17.11 14.19
C ILE A 168 12.71 -18.43 14.30
N VAL A 169 12.66 -19.29 13.28
CA VAL A 169 13.45 -20.53 13.23
C VAL A 169 14.95 -20.24 13.25
N GLU A 170 15.41 -19.29 12.44
CA GLU A 170 16.82 -18.91 12.39
C GLU A 170 17.27 -18.29 13.72
N PHE A 171 16.46 -17.43 14.32
CA PHE A 171 16.71 -16.90 15.67
C PHE A 171 16.87 -18.02 16.71
N MET A 172 15.97 -19.00 16.72
CA MET A 172 16.06 -20.14 17.62
C MET A 172 17.32 -20.97 17.40
N SER A 173 17.72 -21.19 16.15
CA SER A 173 18.94 -21.94 15.82
C SER A 173 20.18 -21.22 16.38
N LYS A 174 20.21 -19.89 16.30
CA LYS A 174 21.29 -19.04 16.78
C LYS A 174 21.34 -18.96 18.31
N LEU A 175 20.19 -19.09 18.96
CA LEU A 175 20.09 -19.20 20.42
C LEU A 175 20.54 -20.56 21.00
N ARG A 176 20.64 -21.63 20.20
CA ARG A 176 21.03 -22.98 20.66
C ARG A 176 22.55 -23.23 20.67
N TRP A 177 23.36 -22.37 20.05
CA TRP A 177 24.83 -22.48 20.00
C TRP A 177 25.45 -21.88 21.29
N PRO A 178 26.49 -22.48 21.92
CA PRO A 178 26.48 -22.79 23.34
C PRO A 178 26.36 -21.58 24.28
N CYS A 179 25.41 -21.78 25.19
CA CYS A 179 24.93 -20.98 26.29
C CYS A 179 26.05 -20.73 27.33
N GLY A 180 26.95 -19.79 27.05
CA GLY A 180 27.94 -19.31 28.03
C GLY A 180 27.97 -17.78 28.19
N ARG A 181 27.25 -17.05 27.33
CA ARG A 181 27.16 -15.59 27.41
C ARG A 181 25.93 -15.20 28.21
N ARG A 182 26.07 -14.21 29.11
CA ARG A 182 24.90 -13.52 29.70
C ARG A 182 24.05 -13.00 28.54
N VAL A 183 22.91 -13.65 28.35
CA VAL A 183 21.84 -13.16 27.49
C VAL A 183 21.33 -11.88 28.14
N THR A 184 21.24 -10.80 27.37
CA THR A 184 20.68 -9.55 27.90
C THR A 184 19.21 -9.74 28.24
N ALA A 185 18.69 -8.91 29.16
CA ALA A 185 17.30 -9.00 29.59
C ALA A 185 16.31 -8.96 28.40
N GLY A 186 16.59 -8.14 27.38
CA GLY A 186 15.76 -8.07 26.17
C GLY A 186 15.69 -9.39 25.40
N VAL A 187 16.82 -10.06 25.18
CA VAL A 187 16.84 -11.36 24.47
C VAL A 187 16.14 -12.44 25.30
N GLN A 188 16.30 -12.39 26.64
CA GLN A 188 15.65 -13.34 27.55
C GLN A 188 14.12 -13.19 27.52
N ILE A 189 13.60 -11.96 27.55
CA ILE A 189 12.16 -11.69 27.46
C ILE A 189 11.54 -12.30 26.19
N TYR A 190 12.18 -12.13 25.04
CA TYR A 190 11.69 -12.72 23.79
C TYR A 190 11.84 -14.24 23.74
N ARG A 191 12.86 -14.80 24.38
CA ARG A 191 13.00 -16.25 24.54
C ARG A 191 11.85 -16.83 25.37
N ASP A 192 11.48 -16.14 26.45
CA ASP A 192 10.44 -16.58 27.38
C ASP A 192 9.02 -16.34 26.84
N SER A 193 8.85 -15.37 25.95
CA SER A 193 7.59 -15.10 25.25
C SER A 193 7.27 -16.11 24.14
N MET A 194 8.11 -17.13 23.92
CA MET A 194 7.93 -18.10 22.85
C MET A 194 6.78 -19.06 23.15
N PRO A 195 5.85 -19.30 22.20
CA PRO A 195 4.88 -20.38 22.33
C PRO A 195 5.58 -21.74 22.46
N ILE A 196 5.07 -22.60 23.35
CA ILE A 196 5.68 -23.91 23.66
C ILE A 196 5.22 -24.99 22.65
N ALA A 197 4.05 -24.83 22.05
CA ALA A 197 3.43 -25.81 21.14
C ALA A 197 3.58 -25.41 19.65
N PHE A 198 3.49 -26.41 18.77
CA PHE A 198 3.76 -26.29 17.33
C PHE A 198 2.69 -27.01 16.50
N THR A 199 2.34 -26.42 15.36
CA THR A 199 1.48 -27.01 14.33
C THR A 199 2.13 -26.86 12.96
N ASP A 200 1.85 -27.77 12.03
CA ASP A 200 2.30 -27.66 10.63
C ASP A 200 1.49 -26.63 9.80
N CYS A 201 0.53 -25.96 10.45
CA CYS A 201 -0.30 -24.93 9.86
C CYS A 201 0.52 -23.66 9.50
N ALA A 202 0.04 -22.89 8.54
CA ALA A 202 0.76 -21.72 8.01
C ALA A 202 0.65 -20.54 8.97
N ASP A 203 1.75 -19.81 9.22
CA ASP A 203 1.71 -18.60 10.05
C ASP A 203 0.64 -17.61 9.54
N GLU A 204 -0.20 -17.11 10.44
CA GLU A 204 -1.27 -16.16 10.13
C GLU A 204 -1.09 -14.84 10.88
N VAL A 205 -1.75 -13.78 10.41
CA VAL A 205 -1.73 -12.46 11.06
C VAL A 205 -3.11 -12.20 11.65
N GLU A 206 -3.14 -11.92 12.96
CA GLU A 206 -4.37 -11.63 13.69
C GLU A 206 -4.34 -10.22 14.29
N TRP A 207 -5.53 -9.68 14.53
CA TRP A 207 -5.72 -8.41 15.22
C TRP A 207 -5.86 -8.68 16.71
N PHE A 208 -4.99 -8.09 17.54
CA PHE A 208 -4.81 -8.40 18.97
C PHE A 208 -6.11 -8.49 19.77
N VAL A 209 -7.06 -7.62 19.48
CA VAL A 209 -8.17 -7.36 20.40
C VAL A 209 -9.36 -8.30 20.15
N HIS A 210 -9.45 -8.97 18.99
CA HIS A 210 -10.67 -9.69 18.63
C HIS A 210 -10.53 -10.86 17.62
N GLY A 211 -9.30 -11.21 17.17
CA GLY A 211 -9.05 -12.33 16.24
C GLY A 211 -9.11 -11.93 14.76
N LYS A 212 -9.69 -12.78 13.91
CA LYS A 212 -9.82 -12.49 12.46
C LYS A 212 -10.94 -11.50 12.19
N HIS A 213 -10.61 -10.38 11.56
CA HIS A 213 -11.58 -9.35 11.18
C HIS A 213 -11.59 -9.02 9.69
N HIS A 214 -12.77 -8.62 9.22
CA HIS A 214 -12.90 -8.00 7.91
C HIS A 214 -12.20 -6.63 7.88
N THR A 215 -11.69 -6.26 6.71
CA THR A 215 -11.00 -4.97 6.48
C THR A 215 -11.85 -3.76 6.90
N ALA A 216 -13.18 -3.85 6.80
CA ALA A 216 -14.09 -2.79 7.24
C ALA A 216 -14.05 -2.54 8.76
N PHE A 217 -13.89 -3.60 9.56
CA PHE A 217 -13.76 -3.49 11.02
C PHE A 217 -12.45 -2.77 11.37
N VAL A 218 -11.34 -3.26 10.81
CA VAL A 218 -10.01 -2.66 10.98
C VAL A 218 -10.02 -1.18 10.58
N TRP A 219 -10.62 -0.85 9.44
CA TRP A 219 -10.74 0.54 8.98
C TRP A 219 -11.52 1.42 9.96
N ASN A 220 -12.62 0.92 10.53
CA ASN A 220 -13.42 1.67 11.48
C ASN A 220 -12.71 1.88 12.82
N GLN A 221 -11.83 0.98 13.23
CA GLN A 221 -11.02 1.13 14.44
C GLN A 221 -9.87 2.12 14.25
N LEU A 222 -9.20 2.08 13.09
CA LEU A 222 -8.06 2.95 12.79
C LEU A 222 -8.46 4.40 12.49
N ARG A 223 -9.67 4.62 11.95
CA ARG A 223 -10.12 5.96 11.60
C ARG A 223 -10.82 6.64 12.76
N SER A 224 -10.57 7.92 12.95
CA SER A 224 -11.51 8.78 13.65
C SER A 224 -12.74 8.99 12.74
N LYS A 225 -13.89 8.41 13.09
CA LYS A 225 -15.14 8.66 12.34
C LYS A 225 -15.63 10.08 12.70
N PRO A 226 -15.61 11.04 11.75
CA PRO A 226 -16.27 12.32 11.99
C PRO A 226 -17.78 12.13 12.08
N SER A 227 -18.47 13.09 12.71
CA SER A 227 -19.93 13.11 12.71
C SER A 227 -20.48 13.10 11.28
N ASP A 228 -21.59 12.41 11.08
CA ASP A 228 -22.23 12.34 9.78
C ASP A 228 -22.68 13.76 9.37
N VAL A 229 -22.17 14.24 8.24
CA VAL A 229 -22.53 15.55 7.67
C VAL A 229 -23.84 15.44 6.90
N TRP A 230 -24.75 16.39 7.07
CA TRP A 230 -26.11 16.32 6.49
C TRP A 230 -26.12 16.07 4.96
N TRP A 231 -25.11 16.54 4.25
CA TRP A 231 -24.99 16.43 2.79
C TRP A 231 -24.40 15.10 2.31
N TRP A 232 -23.95 14.18 3.19
CA TRP A 232 -23.20 12.98 2.75
C TRP A 232 -24.00 12.11 1.77
N LYS A 233 -25.32 11.99 1.95
CA LYS A 233 -26.23 11.23 1.05
C LYS A 233 -26.45 11.92 -0.30
N VAL A 234 -26.31 13.24 -0.35
CA VAL A 234 -26.39 14.01 -1.61
C VAL A 234 -25.17 13.73 -2.46
N VAL A 235 -24.01 13.57 -1.82
CA VAL A 235 -22.74 13.34 -2.49
C VAL A 235 -22.53 11.87 -2.84
N TRP A 236 -22.80 10.95 -1.90
CA TRP A 236 -22.44 9.54 -1.99
C TRP A 236 -23.67 8.64 -1.99
N PHE A 237 -24.29 8.47 -3.16
CA PHE A 237 -25.41 7.54 -3.40
C PHE A 237 -25.04 6.47 -4.46
N SER A 238 -25.84 5.40 -4.60
CA SER A 238 -25.51 4.24 -5.45
C SER A 238 -25.22 4.60 -6.91
N ASP A 239 -26.03 5.47 -7.49
CA ASP A 239 -25.99 5.84 -8.92
C ASP A 239 -25.23 7.13 -9.18
N ASN A 240 -24.34 7.50 -8.26
CA ASN A 240 -23.57 8.72 -8.40
C ASN A 240 -22.55 8.61 -9.54
N VAL A 241 -22.32 9.72 -10.23
CA VAL A 241 -21.19 9.84 -11.16
C VAL A 241 -19.99 10.33 -10.35
N PRO A 242 -18.88 9.57 -10.24
CA PRO A 242 -17.78 9.89 -9.33
C PRO A 242 -17.20 11.29 -9.52
N LYS A 243 -17.15 11.80 -10.76
CA LYS A 243 -16.69 13.16 -11.06
C LYS A 243 -17.60 14.22 -10.42
N PHE A 244 -18.92 14.07 -10.54
CA PHE A 244 -19.86 15.01 -9.96
C PHE A 244 -19.88 14.90 -8.44
N SER A 245 -19.89 13.68 -7.89
CA SER A 245 -19.76 13.48 -6.43
C SER A 245 -18.51 14.13 -5.88
N PHE A 246 -17.36 13.97 -6.54
CA PHE A 246 -16.12 14.61 -6.10
C PHE A 246 -16.21 16.14 -6.16
N ILE A 247 -16.72 16.72 -7.24
CA ILE A 247 -16.88 18.18 -7.36
C ILE A 247 -17.85 18.71 -6.30
N THR A 248 -19.01 18.07 -6.12
CA THR A 248 -20.02 18.42 -5.13
C THR A 248 -19.48 18.27 -3.70
N TRP A 249 -18.69 17.24 -3.42
CA TRP A 249 -17.99 17.06 -2.15
C TRP A 249 -17.05 18.23 -1.84
N VAL A 250 -16.20 18.58 -2.81
CA VAL A 250 -15.23 19.68 -2.68
C VAL A 250 -15.95 21.03 -2.56
N LEU A 251 -17.09 21.20 -3.25
CA LEU A 251 -17.96 22.36 -3.13
C LEU A 251 -18.57 22.48 -1.73
N PHE A 252 -19.13 21.41 -1.16
CA PHE A 252 -19.66 21.42 0.22
C PHE A 252 -18.59 21.66 1.28
N LEU A 253 -17.33 21.32 0.99
CA LEU A 253 -16.19 21.66 1.83
C LEU A 253 -15.68 23.09 1.61
N GLU A 254 -16.31 23.87 0.73
CA GLU A 254 -15.88 25.20 0.27
C GLU A 254 -14.43 25.22 -0.25
N ARG A 255 -13.94 24.10 -0.80
CA ARG A 255 -12.56 23.98 -1.31
C ARG A 255 -12.46 24.08 -2.83
N LEU A 256 -13.60 24.29 -3.51
CA LEU A 256 -13.61 24.49 -4.95
C LEU A 256 -13.21 25.92 -5.26
N HIS A 257 -12.22 26.12 -6.14
CA HIS A 257 -11.76 27.44 -6.58
C HIS A 257 -12.76 28.12 -7.52
N THR A 258 -13.96 28.43 -7.00
CA THR A 258 -14.93 29.26 -7.71
C THR A 258 -14.49 30.72 -7.70
N LYS A 259 -15.01 31.53 -8.64
CA LYS A 259 -14.72 32.97 -8.68
C LYS A 259 -15.07 33.65 -7.36
N ASP A 260 -16.18 33.27 -6.72
CA ASP A 260 -16.57 33.82 -5.42
C ASP A 260 -15.56 33.52 -4.31
N GLN A 261 -14.97 32.31 -4.29
CA GLN A 261 -13.92 31.94 -3.35
C GLN A 261 -12.63 32.71 -3.63
N LEU A 262 -12.21 32.79 -4.90
CA LEU A 262 -11.01 33.52 -5.30
C LEU A 262 -11.11 35.01 -4.98
N HIS A 263 -12.30 35.60 -5.14
CA HIS A 263 -12.57 36.98 -4.75
C HIS A 263 -12.52 37.13 -3.22
N ARG A 264 -13.14 36.23 -2.46
CA ARG A 264 -13.04 36.20 -0.98
C ARG A 264 -11.60 36.11 -0.48
N TRP A 265 -10.73 35.39 -1.18
CA TRP A 265 -9.30 35.29 -0.84
C TRP A 265 -8.46 36.48 -1.34
N GLY A 266 -9.06 37.44 -2.02
CA GLY A 266 -8.37 38.62 -2.57
C GLY A 266 -7.48 38.32 -3.79
N VAL A 267 -7.68 37.17 -4.44
CA VAL A 267 -6.90 36.78 -5.64
C VAL A 267 -7.41 37.49 -6.89
N ILE A 268 -8.70 37.82 -6.94
CA ILE A 268 -9.34 38.53 -8.05
C ILE A 268 -10.20 39.70 -7.52
N GLU A 269 -10.32 40.77 -8.31
CA GLU A 269 -11.04 41.99 -7.93
C GLU A 269 -12.57 41.93 -8.12
N SER A 270 -13.07 40.97 -8.91
CA SER A 270 -14.50 40.77 -9.07
C SER A 270 -14.86 39.29 -9.20
N SER A 271 -15.96 38.89 -8.56
CA SER A 271 -16.56 37.57 -8.75
C SER A 271 -17.59 37.51 -9.89
N THR A 272 -17.84 38.62 -10.60
CA THR A 272 -18.83 38.61 -11.69
C THR A 272 -18.51 37.56 -12.74
N CYS A 273 -19.52 36.72 -12.98
CA CYS A 273 -19.53 35.74 -14.04
C CYS A 273 -19.82 36.45 -15.36
N TYR A 274 -18.96 36.25 -16.37
CA TYR A 274 -19.14 36.84 -17.70
C TYR A 274 -20.34 36.27 -18.48
N PHE A 275 -20.98 35.23 -17.95
CA PHE A 275 -22.06 34.48 -18.60
C PHE A 275 -23.40 34.56 -17.85
N CYS A 276 -23.52 35.39 -16.80
CA CYS A 276 -24.64 35.36 -15.85
C CYS A 276 -25.55 36.62 -15.87
#